data_AF-M0CT62-F1
#
_entry.id   AF-M0CT62-F1
#
_cell.length_a   1.000
_cell.length_b   1.000
_cell.length_c   1.000
_cell.angle_alpha   90.00
_cell.angle_beta   90.00
_cell.angle_gamma   90.00
#
_symmetry.space_group_name_H-M   'P 1'
#
loop_
_entity.id
_entity.type
_entity.pdbx_description
1 polymer ?
#
loop_
_entity_poly.entity_id
_entity_poly.type
_entity_poly.pdbx_seq_one_letter_code
_entity_poly.pdbx_strand_id
1 'polypeptide(L)'
;MEGRQSAWRIYRESLPILVVSLAGGIFAGSVLGSDGMTAGFERFPGMLLLLPAFLATRGNVYGALGARISSGLHQGMIDPEFSWDRRLVNAVAASFINGISVSVFIAVLSWGILHVLGRESARLVELLSIMLVSGVLTSTTLIFGLLGLVFASYEYGLDPDNLIGPIVTTLGDVFGVVFLFIALTIAEVVF
;
A
#
# COMPACT_ATOMS: atom_id res chain seq x y z
N MET A 1 -3.71 35.95 17.85
CA MET A 1 -4.46 34.93 18.61
C MET A 1 -5.05 33.84 17.71
N GLU A 2 -5.33 34.14 16.44
CA GLU A 2 -5.87 33.19 15.44
C GLU A 2 -4.93 32.02 15.09
N GLY A 3 -3.61 32.26 15.02
CA GLY A 3 -2.64 31.19 14.71
C GLY A 3 -2.56 30.09 15.77
N ARG A 4 -2.72 30.43 17.06
CA ARG A 4 -2.67 29.45 18.15
C ARG A 4 -3.95 28.59 18.21
N GLN A 5 -5.09 29.18 17.86
CA GLN A 5 -6.36 28.46 17.75
C GLN A 5 -6.38 27.54 16.51
N SER A 6 -5.83 27.98 15.38
CA SER A 6 -5.67 27.13 14.19
C SER A 6 -4.71 25.96 14.43
N ALA A 7 -3.56 26.20 15.06
CA ALA A 7 -2.61 25.13 15.39
C ALA A 7 -3.24 24.09 16.33
N TRP A 8 -3.94 24.54 17.39
CA TRP A 8 -4.61 23.63 18.32
C TRP A 8 -5.70 22.78 17.65
N ARG A 9 -6.44 23.36 16.70
CA ARG A 9 -7.44 22.62 15.91
C ARG A 9 -6.77 21.51 15.09
N ILE A 10 -5.70 21.83 14.36
CA ILE A 10 -4.95 20.86 13.56
C ILE A 10 -4.43 19.72 14.43
N TYR A 11 -3.84 20.01 15.59
CA TYR A 11 -3.35 18.95 16.48
C TYR A 11 -4.48 18.02 16.95
N ARG A 12 -5.63 18.58 17.31
CA ARG A 12 -6.76 17.79 17.82
C ARG A 12 -7.44 16.96 16.73
N GLU A 13 -7.43 17.42 15.49
CA GLU A 13 -7.93 16.69 14.31
C GLU A 13 -6.95 15.59 13.86
N SER A 14 -5.65 15.87 13.84
CA SER A 14 -4.63 14.94 13.34
C SER A 14 -4.20 13.89 14.36
N LEU A 15 -4.20 14.20 15.67
CA LEU A 15 -3.72 13.28 16.72
C LEU A 15 -4.40 11.91 16.70
N PRO A 16 -5.74 11.78 16.61
CA PRO A 16 -6.40 10.48 16.56
C PRO A 16 -5.93 9.64 15.36
N ILE A 17 -5.83 10.27 14.19
CA ILE A 17 -5.41 9.62 12.95
C ILE A 17 -3.94 9.17 13.04
N LEU A 18 -3.08 10.01 13.63
CA LEU A 18 -1.67 9.68 13.85
C LEU A 18 -1.49 8.54 14.85
N VAL A 19 -2.32 8.46 15.90
CA VAL A 19 -2.29 7.35 16.87
C VAL A 19 -2.67 6.03 16.18
N VAL A 20 -3.69 6.04 15.33
CA VAL A 20 -4.07 4.86 14.53
C VAL A 20 -2.95 4.47 13.57
N SER A 21 -2.35 5.46 12.90
CA SER A 21 -1.22 5.24 11.97
C SER A 21 -0.01 4.65 12.70
N LEU A 22 0.29 5.16 13.90
CA LEU A 22 1.36 4.64 14.75
C LEU A 22 1.10 3.20 15.18
N ALA A 23 -0.13 2.87 15.59
CA ALA A 23 -0.50 1.51 15.97
C ALA A 23 -0.34 0.54 14.78
N GLY A 24 -0.78 0.94 13.59
CA GLY A 24 -0.56 0.17 12.36
C GLY A 24 0.92 0.02 12.01
N GLY A 25 1.71 1.09 12.15
CA GLY A 25 3.16 1.06 11.92
C GLY A 25 3.90 0.15 12.90
N ILE A 26 3.52 0.15 14.18
CA ILE A 26 4.07 -0.77 15.20
C ILE A 26 3.74 -2.22 14.84
N PHE A 27 2.50 -2.49 14.39
CA PHE A 27 2.11 -3.82 13.94
C PHE A 27 2.89 -4.26 12.69
N ALA A 28 3.00 -3.40 11.68
CA ALA A 28 3.80 -3.70 10.48
C ALA A 28 5.27 -3.95 10.85
N GLY A 29 5.83 -3.12 11.76
CA GLY A 29 7.18 -3.27 12.28
C GLY A 29 7.40 -4.56 13.07
N SER A 30 6.41 -4.99 13.87
CA SER A 30 6.52 -6.25 14.63
C SER A 30 6.46 -7.48 13.73
N VAL A 31 5.64 -7.45 12.66
CA VAL A 31 5.63 -8.50 11.64
C VAL A 31 6.95 -8.53 10.86
N LEU A 32 7.50 -7.36 10.50
CA LEU A 32 8.81 -7.25 9.86
C LEU A 32 9.94 -7.78 10.75
N GLY A 33 9.87 -7.55 12.06
CA GLY A 33 10.85 -8.02 13.05
C GLY A 33 10.64 -9.45 13.52
N SER A 34 9.70 -10.20 12.93
CA SER A 34 9.47 -11.60 13.30
C SER A 34 10.59 -12.52 12.80
N ASP A 35 10.82 -13.62 13.52
CA ASP A 35 11.82 -14.63 13.15
C ASP A 35 11.57 -15.20 11.75
N GLY A 36 10.30 -15.40 11.37
CA GLY A 36 9.94 -15.90 10.05
C GLY A 36 10.29 -14.91 8.93
N MET A 37 10.08 -13.61 9.15
CA MET A 37 10.47 -12.60 8.15
C MET A 37 11.99 -12.54 8.01
N THR A 38 12.70 -12.60 9.12
CA THR A 38 14.17 -12.60 9.15
C THR A 38 14.72 -13.80 8.39
N ALA A 39 14.21 -15.00 8.66
CA ALA A 39 14.58 -16.21 7.92
C ALA A 39 14.27 -16.10 6.42
N GLY A 40 13.13 -15.51 6.05
CA GLY A 40 12.77 -15.25 4.66
C GLY A 40 13.76 -14.32 3.95
N PHE A 41 14.23 -13.26 4.63
CA PHE A 41 15.23 -12.33 4.08
C PHE A 41 16.63 -12.95 3.97
N GLU A 42 17.01 -13.84 4.88
CA GLU A 42 18.26 -14.61 4.80
C GLU A 42 18.21 -15.61 3.64
N ARG A 43 17.05 -16.26 3.43
CA ARG A 43 16.84 -17.22 2.34
C ARG A 43 16.84 -16.57 0.96
N PHE A 44 16.27 -15.36 0.84
CA PHE A 44 16.19 -14.61 -0.41
C PHE A 44 16.93 -13.26 -0.29
N PRO A 45 18.26 -13.23 -0.50
CA PRO A 45 19.03 -11.98 -0.43
C PRO A 45 18.54 -10.92 -1.42
N GLY A 46 18.44 -9.68 -0.96
CA GLY A 46 17.95 -8.55 -1.76
C GLY A 46 16.55 -8.05 -1.40
N MET A 47 15.82 -8.80 -0.57
CA MET A 47 14.49 -8.38 -0.07
C MET A 47 14.53 -7.07 0.73
N LEU A 48 15.59 -6.84 1.52
CA LEU A 48 15.77 -5.59 2.27
C LEU A 48 15.93 -4.36 1.38
N LEU A 49 16.47 -4.52 0.16
CA LEU A 49 16.62 -3.42 -0.79
C LEU A 49 15.27 -3.04 -1.43
N LEU A 50 14.45 -4.04 -1.75
CA LEU A 50 13.15 -3.80 -2.40
C LEU A 50 12.04 -3.38 -1.42
N LEU A 51 12.17 -3.73 -0.13
CA LEU A 51 11.12 -3.52 0.86
C LEU A 51 10.68 -2.05 0.98
N PRO A 52 11.57 -1.05 1.13
CA PRO A 52 11.14 0.35 1.25
C PRO A 52 10.41 0.85 0.00
N ALA A 53 10.91 0.48 -1.18
CA ALA A 53 10.29 0.84 -2.46
C ALA A 53 8.91 0.19 -2.61
N PHE A 54 8.79 -1.07 -2.21
CA PHE A 54 7.54 -1.81 -2.25
C PHE A 54 6.48 -1.18 -1.35
N LEU A 55 6.79 -0.85 -0.10
CA LEU A 55 5.84 -0.24 0.82
C LEU A 55 5.46 1.19 0.40
N ALA A 56 6.45 2.03 0.07
CA ALA A 56 6.21 3.42 -0.32
C ALA A 56 5.30 3.56 -1.56
N THR A 57 5.39 2.63 -2.50
CA THR A 57 4.57 2.68 -3.72
C THR A 57 3.10 2.33 -3.49
N ARG A 58 2.75 1.63 -2.40
CA ARG A 58 1.34 1.32 -2.06
C ARG A 58 0.57 2.58 -1.72
N GLY A 59 1.10 3.38 -0.80
CA GLY A 59 0.51 4.67 -0.43
C GLY A 59 0.31 5.57 -1.66
N ASN A 60 1.29 5.60 -2.56
CA ASN A 60 1.23 6.44 -3.76
C ASN A 60 0.17 5.99 -4.77
N VAL A 61 0.12 4.69 -5.10
CA VAL A 61 -0.82 4.16 -6.11
C VAL A 61 -2.26 4.24 -5.64
N TYR A 62 -2.52 3.80 -4.41
CA TYR A 62 -3.89 3.75 -3.88
C TYR A 62 -4.34 5.09 -3.30
N GLY A 63 -3.40 5.93 -2.84
CA GLY A 63 -3.71 7.32 -2.48
C GLY A 63 -4.17 8.10 -3.70
N ALA A 64 -3.48 7.94 -4.85
CA ALA A 64 -3.90 8.53 -6.11
C ALA A 64 -5.26 7.99 -6.60
N LEU A 65 -5.52 6.69 -6.44
CA LEU A 65 -6.85 6.12 -6.71
C LEU A 65 -7.92 6.78 -5.85
N GLY A 66 -7.67 6.90 -4.55
CA GLY A 66 -8.62 7.46 -3.59
C GLY A 66 -8.95 8.92 -3.90
N ALA A 67 -7.91 9.74 -4.11
CA ALA A 67 -8.06 11.14 -4.49
C ALA A 67 -8.86 11.29 -5.81
N ARG A 68 -8.64 10.39 -6.78
CA ARG A 68 -9.38 10.40 -8.04
C ARG A 68 -10.86 10.06 -7.86
N ILE A 69 -11.18 9.08 -7.02
CA ILE A 69 -12.58 8.70 -6.75
C ILE A 69 -13.27 9.79 -5.93
N SER A 70 -12.63 10.30 -4.89
CA SER A 70 -13.15 11.39 -4.07
C SER A 70 -13.42 12.65 -4.90
N SER A 71 -12.49 13.04 -5.78
CA SER A 71 -12.72 14.14 -6.72
C SER A 71 -13.89 13.87 -7.65
N GLY A 72 -14.05 12.62 -8.11
CA GLY A 72 -15.17 12.20 -8.95
C GLY A 72 -16.52 12.32 -8.24
N LEU A 73 -16.59 11.93 -6.96
CA LEU A 73 -17.79 12.06 -6.12
C LEU A 73 -18.15 13.54 -5.89
N HIS A 74 -17.18 14.37 -5.52
CA HIS A 74 -17.40 15.80 -5.30
C HIS A 74 -17.80 16.56 -6.57
N GLN A 75 -17.37 16.10 -7.75
CA GLN A 75 -17.75 16.66 -9.04
C GLN A 75 -19.08 16.11 -9.58
N GLY A 76 -19.72 15.16 -8.88
CA GLY A 76 -20.93 14.48 -9.37
C GLY A 76 -20.69 13.64 -10.64
N MET A 77 -19.43 13.25 -10.90
CA MET A 77 -19.07 12.39 -12.03
C MET A 77 -19.15 10.90 -11.70
N ILE A 78 -19.17 10.56 -10.41
CA ILE A 78 -19.33 9.21 -9.88
C ILE A 78 -20.47 9.30 -8.87
N ASP A 79 -21.45 8.41 -8.99
CA ASP A 79 -22.53 8.34 -8.01
C ASP A 79 -22.05 7.70 -6.71
N PRO A 80 -22.56 8.13 -5.54
CA PRO A 80 -22.19 7.59 -4.23
C PRO A 80 -22.85 6.23 -3.94
N GLU A 81 -23.10 5.45 -4.97
CA GLU A 81 -23.65 4.10 -4.90
C GLU A 81 -22.66 3.13 -5.55
N PHE A 82 -22.67 1.87 -5.12
CA PHE A 82 -21.86 0.81 -5.71
C PHE A 82 -22.44 0.38 -7.07
N SER A 83 -22.45 1.33 -8.01
CA SER A 83 -22.95 1.16 -9.36
C SER A 83 -21.79 0.93 -10.34
N TRP A 84 -22.12 0.30 -11.47
CA TRP A 84 -21.15 0.04 -12.53
C TRP A 84 -20.83 1.34 -13.30
N ASP A 85 -19.91 2.13 -12.76
CA ASP A 85 -19.39 3.33 -13.42
C ASP A 85 -18.09 3.00 -14.20
N ARG A 86 -18.07 3.34 -15.49
CA ARG A 86 -16.93 3.05 -16.37
C ARG A 86 -15.65 3.80 -15.97
N ARG A 87 -15.76 5.01 -15.41
CA ARG A 87 -14.63 5.78 -14.87
C ARG A 87 -14.08 5.11 -13.63
N LEU A 88 -14.95 4.62 -12.74
CA LEU A 88 -14.55 3.87 -11.54
C LEU A 88 -13.80 2.59 -11.92
N VAL A 89 -14.39 1.78 -12.81
CA VAL A 89 -13.78 0.53 -13.28
C VAL A 89 -12.43 0.80 -13.95
N ASN A 90 -12.34 1.81 -14.80
CA ASN A 90 -11.07 2.19 -15.44
C ASN A 90 -10.03 2.67 -14.42
N ALA A 91 -10.42 3.41 -13.38
CA ALA A 91 -9.52 3.83 -12.32
C ALA A 91 -8.99 2.65 -11.52
N VAL A 92 -9.88 1.74 -11.12
CA VAL A 92 -9.54 0.50 -10.40
C VAL A 92 -8.61 -0.37 -11.23
N ALA A 93 -8.94 -0.62 -12.50
CA ALA A 93 -8.11 -1.43 -13.39
C ALA A 93 -6.73 -0.79 -13.61
N ALA A 94 -6.68 0.53 -13.84
CA ALA A 94 -5.41 1.24 -14.00
C ALA A 94 -4.54 1.15 -12.74
N SER A 95 -5.12 1.32 -11.56
CA SER A 95 -4.38 1.20 -10.29
C SER A 95 -3.92 -0.23 -10.00
N PHE A 96 -4.73 -1.24 -10.34
CA PHE A 96 -4.33 -2.64 -10.22
C PHE A 96 -3.16 -2.99 -11.14
N ILE A 97 -3.25 -2.61 -12.41
CA ILE A 97 -2.17 -2.81 -13.40
C ILE A 97 -0.91 -2.06 -12.97
N ASN A 98 -1.04 -0.81 -12.51
CA ASN A 98 0.08 -0.03 -12.02
C ASN A 98 0.73 -0.66 -10.78
N GLY A 99 -0.08 -1.11 -9.81
CA GLY A 99 0.38 -1.79 -8.61
C GLY A 99 1.21 -3.04 -8.90
N ILE A 100 0.79 -3.85 -9.88
CA ILE A 100 1.53 -5.03 -10.33
C ILE A 100 2.78 -4.63 -11.11
N SER A 101 2.64 -3.71 -12.07
CA SER A 101 3.74 -3.27 -12.94
C SER A 101 4.90 -2.67 -12.13
N VAL A 102 4.58 -1.85 -11.13
CA VAL A 102 5.57 -1.28 -10.20
C VAL A 102 6.23 -2.37 -9.36
N SER A 103 5.50 -3.41 -8.93
CA SER A 103 6.08 -4.53 -8.17
C SER A 103 7.11 -5.30 -9.00
N VAL A 104 6.78 -5.59 -10.25
CA VAL A 104 7.68 -6.22 -11.22
C VAL A 104 8.90 -5.33 -11.48
N PHE A 105 8.65 -4.04 -11.70
CA PHE A 105 9.71 -3.06 -11.92
C PHE A 105 10.69 -2.99 -10.75
N ILE A 106 10.19 -2.93 -9.51
CA ILE A 106 11.02 -2.94 -8.31
C ILE A 106 11.87 -4.22 -8.24
N ALA A 107 11.29 -5.40 -8.48
CA ALA A 107 12.03 -6.65 -8.44
C ALA A 107 13.20 -6.68 -9.45
N VAL A 108 12.92 -6.30 -10.71
CA VAL A 108 13.93 -6.26 -11.79
C VAL A 108 15.02 -5.23 -11.48
N LEU A 109 14.62 -4.03 -11.04
CA LEU A 109 15.56 -2.96 -10.75
C LEU A 109 16.45 -3.29 -9.55
N SER A 110 15.88 -3.79 -8.46
CA SER A 110 16.63 -4.21 -7.28
C SER A 110 17.61 -5.34 -7.59
N TRP A 111 17.18 -6.35 -8.35
CA TRP A 111 18.07 -7.42 -8.81
C TRP A 111 19.21 -6.87 -9.68
N GLY A 112 18.90 -5.98 -10.63
CA GLY A 112 19.90 -5.35 -11.51
C GLY A 112 20.92 -4.51 -10.74
N ILE A 113 20.47 -3.73 -9.75
CA ILE A 113 21.35 -2.95 -8.87
C ILE A 113 22.29 -3.88 -8.10
N LEU A 114 21.78 -4.94 -7.47
CA LEU A 114 22.61 -5.88 -6.70
C LEU A 114 23.63 -6.59 -7.60
N HIS A 115 23.21 -6.96 -8.82
CA HIS A 115 24.08 -7.60 -9.79
C HIS A 115 25.22 -6.68 -10.25
N VAL A 116 24.94 -5.42 -10.55
CA VAL A 116 25.94 -4.41 -10.94
C VAL A 116 26.92 -4.12 -9.78
N LEU A 117 26.43 -4.10 -8.54
CA LEU A 117 27.26 -3.88 -7.35
C LEU A 117 28.04 -5.13 -6.91
N GLY A 118 27.86 -6.28 -7.58
CA GLY A 118 28.50 -7.54 -7.21
C GLY A 118 28.08 -8.05 -5.82
N ARG A 119 26.85 -7.75 -5.40
CA ARG A 119 26.28 -8.19 -4.11
C ARG A 119 25.48 -9.47 -4.30
N GLU A 120 25.43 -10.30 -3.26
CA GLU A 120 24.58 -11.49 -3.25
C GLU A 120 23.12 -11.09 -3.41
N SER A 121 22.41 -11.82 -4.29
CA SER A 121 21.00 -11.63 -4.58
C SER A 121 20.37 -12.97 -4.91
N ALA A 122 19.11 -13.15 -4.49
CA ALA A 122 18.27 -14.25 -4.92
C ALA A 122 18.09 -14.24 -6.46
N ARG A 123 17.61 -15.34 -7.02
CA ARG A 123 17.37 -15.42 -8.46
C ARG A 123 16.27 -14.42 -8.83
N LEU A 124 16.38 -13.82 -10.01
CA LEU A 124 15.37 -12.87 -10.50
C LEU A 124 13.96 -13.47 -10.47
N VAL A 125 13.83 -14.77 -10.80
CA VAL A 125 12.54 -15.48 -10.77
C VAL A 125 11.95 -15.56 -9.35
N GLU A 126 12.78 -15.75 -8.32
CA GLU A 126 12.34 -15.81 -6.93
C GLU A 126 11.82 -14.43 -6.48
N LEU A 127 12.61 -13.37 -6.71
CA LEU A 127 12.22 -11.99 -6.37
C LEU A 127 10.97 -11.55 -7.14
N LEU A 128 10.87 -11.88 -8.43
CA LEU A 128 9.67 -11.61 -9.24
C LEU A 128 8.46 -12.34 -8.69
N SER A 129 8.60 -13.62 -8.32
CA SER A 129 7.49 -14.42 -7.79
C SER A 129 6.96 -13.83 -6.48
N ILE A 130 7.86 -13.53 -5.55
CA ILE A 130 7.51 -12.93 -4.25
C ILE A 130 6.80 -11.58 -4.45
N MET A 131 7.38 -10.72 -5.30
CA MET A 131 6.84 -9.38 -5.55
C MET A 131 5.52 -9.40 -6.31
N LEU A 132 5.32 -10.35 -7.21
CA LEU A 132 4.07 -10.50 -7.95
C LEU A 132 2.95 -11.00 -7.05
N VAL A 133 3.20 -12.03 -6.23
CA VAL A 133 2.23 -12.55 -5.26
C VAL A 133 1.86 -11.45 -4.25
N SER A 134 2.85 -10.84 -3.64
CA SER A 134 2.62 -9.76 -2.68
C SER A 134 1.93 -8.55 -3.34
N GLY A 135 2.33 -8.20 -4.56
CA GLY A 135 1.72 -7.14 -5.36
C GLY A 135 0.25 -7.40 -5.68
N VAL A 136 -0.13 -8.61 -6.10
CA VAL A 136 -1.53 -8.96 -6.39
C VAL A 136 -2.38 -8.91 -5.12
N LEU A 137 -1.91 -9.50 -4.03
CA LEU A 137 -2.64 -9.56 -2.76
C LEU A 137 -2.85 -8.16 -2.16
N THR A 138 -1.80 -7.34 -2.13
CA THR A 138 -1.87 -5.95 -1.66
C THR A 138 -2.80 -5.12 -2.54
N SER A 139 -2.68 -5.22 -3.87
CA SER A 139 -3.50 -4.44 -4.79
C SER A 139 -4.97 -4.76 -4.64
N THR A 140 -5.30 -6.04 -4.56
CA THR A 140 -6.68 -6.51 -4.36
C THR A 140 -7.24 -5.94 -3.07
N THR A 141 -6.55 -6.15 -1.95
CA THR A 141 -7.02 -5.75 -0.62
C THR A 141 -7.17 -4.24 -0.50
N LEU A 142 -6.18 -3.46 -0.96
CA LEU A 142 -6.21 -2.01 -0.84
C LEU A 142 -7.25 -1.36 -1.75
N ILE A 143 -7.49 -1.90 -2.95
CA ILE A 143 -8.57 -1.41 -3.82
C ILE A 143 -9.93 -1.61 -3.14
N PHE A 144 -10.24 -2.83 -2.69
CA PHE A 144 -11.54 -3.08 -2.06
C PHE A 144 -11.71 -2.31 -0.75
N GLY A 145 -10.67 -2.27 0.08
CA GLY A 145 -10.67 -1.50 1.33
C GLY A 145 -10.86 -0.01 1.09
N LEU A 146 -10.20 0.56 0.08
CA LEU A 146 -10.33 1.96 -0.30
C LEU A 146 -11.72 2.27 -0.84
N LEU A 147 -12.27 1.45 -1.74
CA LEU A 147 -13.61 1.66 -2.26
C LEU A 147 -14.64 1.66 -1.13
N GLY A 148 -14.57 0.66 -0.24
CA GLY A 148 -15.43 0.59 0.93
C GLY A 148 -15.29 1.84 1.83
N LEU A 149 -14.06 2.28 2.09
CA LEU A 149 -13.80 3.48 2.88
C LEU A 149 -14.39 4.74 2.23
N VAL A 150 -14.18 4.95 0.94
CA VAL A 150 -14.61 6.16 0.23
C VAL A 150 -16.13 6.25 0.18
N PHE A 151 -16.80 5.18 -0.22
CA PHE A 151 -18.27 5.17 -0.29
C PHE A 151 -18.91 5.27 1.11
N ALA A 152 -18.40 4.53 2.09
CA ALA A 152 -18.91 4.62 3.46
C ALA A 152 -18.69 6.02 4.05
N SER A 153 -17.51 6.62 3.86
CA SER A 153 -17.24 7.97 4.35
C SER A 153 -18.24 8.97 3.76
N TYR A 154 -18.46 8.90 2.46
CA TYR A 154 -19.41 9.76 1.76
C TYR A 154 -20.85 9.58 2.28
N GLU A 155 -21.30 8.34 2.47
CA GLU A 155 -22.65 8.02 2.99
C GLU A 155 -22.85 8.52 4.43
N TYR A 156 -21.81 8.47 5.27
CA TYR A 156 -21.82 9.02 6.62
C TYR A 156 -21.61 10.54 6.69
N GLY A 157 -21.50 11.23 5.55
CA GLY A 157 -21.27 12.68 5.48
C GLY A 157 -19.86 13.10 5.94
N LEU A 158 -18.92 12.16 5.97
CA LEU A 158 -17.51 12.41 6.22
C LEU A 158 -16.82 12.71 4.88
N ASP A 159 -15.94 13.71 4.89
CA ASP A 159 -15.13 14.03 3.71
C ASP A 159 -14.05 12.95 3.50
N PRO A 160 -14.12 12.18 2.38
CA PRO A 160 -13.15 11.14 2.08
C PRO A 160 -11.71 11.67 2.01
N ASP A 161 -11.51 12.92 1.58
CA ASP A 161 -10.16 13.49 1.38
C ASP A 161 -9.36 13.56 2.67
N ASN A 162 -10.03 13.73 3.81
CA ASN A 162 -9.40 13.78 5.13
C ASN A 162 -9.01 12.39 5.66
N LEU A 163 -9.62 11.32 5.13
CA LEU A 163 -9.46 9.96 5.63
C LEU A 163 -8.55 9.12 4.73
N ILE A 164 -8.64 9.30 3.41
CA ILE A 164 -7.94 8.48 2.41
C ILE A 164 -6.44 8.48 2.65
N GLY A 165 -5.80 9.65 2.75
CA GLY A 165 -4.33 9.73 2.80
C GLY A 165 -3.71 8.91 3.94
N PRO A 166 -4.05 9.21 5.20
CA PRO A 166 -3.49 8.51 6.35
C PRO A 166 -3.89 7.03 6.44
N ILE A 167 -5.15 6.70 6.11
CA ILE A 167 -5.63 5.32 6.20
C ILE A 167 -5.01 4.46 5.11
N VAL A 168 -4.94 4.94 3.86
CA VAL A 168 -4.34 4.19 2.76
C VAL A 168 -2.86 3.92 3.01
N THR A 169 -2.13 4.89 3.55
CA THR A 169 -0.72 4.70 3.87
C THR A 169 -0.56 3.63 4.96
N THR A 170 -1.32 3.74 6.05
CA THR A 170 -1.25 2.79 7.16
C THR A 170 -1.66 1.37 6.73
N LEU A 171 -2.78 1.23 6.01
CA LEU A 171 -3.22 -0.05 5.47
C LEU A 171 -2.23 -0.58 4.44
N GLY A 172 -1.64 0.30 3.63
CA GLY A 172 -0.62 -0.03 2.65
C GLY A 172 0.63 -0.64 3.29
N ASP A 173 1.08 -0.09 4.41
CA ASP A 173 2.21 -0.61 5.17
C ASP A 173 1.87 -1.94 5.85
N VAL A 174 0.74 -2.01 6.56
CA VAL A 174 0.30 -3.22 7.27
C VAL A 174 0.09 -4.39 6.32
N PHE A 175 -0.76 -4.21 5.31
CA PHE A 175 -1.03 -5.27 4.33
C PHE A 175 0.17 -5.52 3.43
N GLY A 176 0.96 -4.49 3.13
CA GLY A 176 2.22 -4.61 2.40
C GLY A 176 3.15 -5.61 3.06
N VAL A 177 3.42 -5.43 4.35
CA VAL A 177 4.26 -6.33 5.13
C VAL A 177 3.64 -7.72 5.27
N VAL A 178 2.36 -7.81 5.61
CA VAL A 178 1.69 -9.11 5.82
C VAL A 178 1.68 -9.95 4.55
N PHE A 179 1.36 -9.36 3.40
CA PHE A 179 1.34 -10.10 2.14
C PHE A 179 2.75 -10.38 1.60
N LEU A 180 3.74 -9.56 1.96
CA LEU A 180 5.14 -9.89 1.69
C LEU A 180 5.58 -11.12 2.50
N PHE A 181 5.21 -11.18 3.78
CA PHE A 181 5.47 -12.34 4.62
C PHE A 181 4.85 -13.61 4.02
N ILE A 182 3.56 -13.55 3.66
CA ILE A 182 2.86 -14.67 3.02
C ILE A 182 3.57 -15.08 1.72
N ALA A 183 3.96 -14.12 0.87
CA ALA A 183 4.65 -14.40 -0.37
C ALA A 183 6.02 -15.07 -0.16
N LEU A 184 6.76 -14.66 0.88
CA LEU A 184 8.01 -15.30 1.27
C LEU A 184 7.79 -16.75 1.72
N THR A 185 6.80 -17.00 2.58
CA THR A 185 6.47 -18.37 3.02
C THR A 185 6.05 -19.25 1.85
N ILE A 186 5.28 -18.73 0.89
CA ILE A 186 4.92 -19.48 -0.32
C ILE A 186 6.16 -19.78 -1.16
N ALA A 187 7.04 -18.80 -1.36
CA ALA A 187 8.26 -18.97 -2.15
C ALA A 187 9.20 -20.01 -1.51
N GLU A 188 9.31 -20.05 -0.18
CA GLU A 188 10.12 -21.02 0.55
C GLU A 188 9.68 -22.47 0.31
N VAL A 189 8.37 -22.72 0.15
CA VAL A 189 7.84 -24.05 -0.16
C VAL A 189 8.07 -24.42 -1.63
N VAL A 190 8.16 -23.43 -2.51
CA VAL A 190 8.27 -23.63 -3.97
C VAL A 190 9.73 -23.78 -4.44
N PHE A 191 10.70 -23.16 -3.76
CA PHE A 191 12.12 -23.06 -4.19
C PHE A 191 13.12 -23.66 -3.18
#